data_AF-A0A536HJW5-F1
#
_entry.id   AF-A0A536HJW5-F1
#
_cell.length_a   1.000
_cell.length_b   1.000
_cell.length_c   1.000
_cell.angle_alpha   90.00
_cell.angle_beta   90.00
_cell.angle_gamma   90.00
#
_symmetry.space_group_name_H-M   'P 1'
#
loop_
_entity.id
_entity.type
_entity.pdbx_description
1 polymer ?
#
loop_
_entity_poly.entity_id
_entity_poly.type
_entity_poly.pdbx_seq_one_letter_code
_entity_poly.pdbx_strand_id
1 'polypeptide(L)'
;MRLVTFRVDGGSRLGVVRDDDEVVELSEPADMLSLIDAGDGGLAAARSALSSSRAKARRLADLELLSPIPEPRGNVIAIGRNYQKHAEESARKEGYEPQPPTVFTKAITSLTEPFADIAIDPAISDKIDWEAELAVVIGRRGANIKRTDARAHVFGYTVLNDVTARD
;
A
#
# COMPACT_ATOMS: atom_id res chain seq x y z
N MET A 1 -13.07 -7.23 -0.73
CA MET A 1 -13.43 -5.88 -0.26
C MET A 1 -12.26 -4.97 -0.58
N ARG A 2 -12.51 -3.80 -1.15
CA ARG A 2 -11.46 -2.80 -1.46
C ARG A 2 -11.69 -1.59 -0.58
N LEU A 3 -10.66 -1.15 0.11
CA LEU A 3 -10.67 0.02 0.98
C LEU A 3 -9.84 1.11 0.32
N VAL A 4 -10.31 2.34 0.42
CA VAL A 4 -9.64 3.51 -0.17
C VAL A 4 -9.59 4.65 0.83
N THR A 5 -8.55 5.45 0.72
CA THR A 5 -8.44 6.73 1.41
C THR A 5 -8.56 7.82 0.35
N PHE A 6 -9.36 8.84 0.60
CA PHE A 6 -9.68 9.86 -0.40
C PHE A 6 -9.88 11.24 0.24
N ARG A 7 -9.74 12.31 -0.55
CA ARG A 7 -9.89 13.68 -0.07
C ARG A 7 -11.33 14.18 -0.19
N VAL A 8 -11.83 14.80 0.88
CA VAL A 8 -13.12 15.50 0.94
C VAL A 8 -12.96 16.74 1.80
N ASP A 9 -13.40 17.90 1.29
CA ASP A 9 -13.41 19.18 2.02
C ASP A 9 -12.03 19.52 2.65
N GLY A 10 -10.95 19.16 1.95
CA GLY A 10 -9.56 19.35 2.40
C GLY A 10 -9.05 18.32 3.42
N GLY A 11 -9.89 17.42 3.91
CA GLY A 11 -9.52 16.35 4.84
C GLY A 11 -9.46 14.96 4.19
N SER A 12 -8.74 14.04 4.83
CA SER A 12 -8.72 12.62 4.47
C SER A 12 -9.98 11.90 5.00
N ARG A 13 -10.51 10.96 4.22
CA ARG A 13 -11.64 10.09 4.59
C ARG A 13 -11.34 8.65 4.19
N LEU A 14 -11.90 7.72 4.97
CA LEU A 14 -11.87 6.30 4.69
C LEU A 14 -13.14 5.86 3.96
N GLY A 15 -13.00 4.97 2.98
CA GLY A 15 -14.12 4.44 2.23
C GLY A 15 -13.94 2.97 1.86
N VAL A 16 -15.07 2.33 1.53
CA VAL A 16 -15.12 0.98 0.98
C VAL A 16 -15.75 1.04 -0.41
N VAL A 17 -15.12 0.38 -1.39
CA VAL A 17 -15.62 0.37 -2.76
C VAL A 17 -16.78 -0.61 -2.89
N ARG A 18 -17.87 -0.15 -3.50
CA ARG A 18 -19.10 -0.87 -3.84
C ARG A 18 -19.26 -0.92 -5.36
N ASP A 19 -19.57 -2.11 -5.88
CA ASP A 19 -19.88 -2.36 -7.30
C ASP A 19 -18.89 -1.76 -8.30
N ASP A 20 -17.63 -1.68 -7.86
CA ASP A 20 -16.47 -1.15 -8.57
C ASP A 20 -16.46 0.31 -9.02
N ASP A 21 -17.56 1.04 -8.88
CA ASP A 21 -17.69 2.44 -9.32
C ASP A 21 -18.04 3.42 -8.18
N GLU A 22 -18.37 2.93 -6.99
CA GLU A 22 -18.82 3.79 -5.89
C GLU A 22 -17.99 3.57 -4.63
N VAL A 23 -17.75 4.65 -3.87
CA VAL A 23 -17.10 4.61 -2.57
C VAL A 23 -18.10 5.00 -1.52
N VAL A 24 -18.36 4.08 -0.60
CA VAL A 24 -19.16 4.33 0.60
C VAL A 24 -18.23 4.83 1.69
N GLU A 25 -18.44 6.05 2.16
CA GLU A 25 -17.67 6.70 3.23
C GLU A 25 -17.93 6.02 4.58
N LEU A 26 -16.86 5.75 5.33
CA LEU A 26 -16.94 5.25 6.71
C LEU A 26 -16.82 6.43 7.67
N SER A 27 -17.74 6.51 8.63
CA SER A 27 -17.61 7.42 9.77
C SER A 27 -16.79 6.81 10.90
N GLU A 28 -16.87 5.49 11.08
CA GLU A 28 -16.17 4.73 12.11
C GLU A 28 -15.78 3.35 11.56
N PRO A 29 -14.50 2.95 11.61
CA PRO A 29 -13.34 3.77 12.01
C PRO A 29 -13.09 4.95 11.07
N ALA A 30 -12.49 6.03 11.57
CA ALA A 30 -12.34 7.29 10.84
C ALA A 30 -11.25 7.27 9.75
N ASP A 31 -10.23 6.42 9.90
CA ASP A 31 -9.08 6.35 9.00
C ASP A 31 -8.54 4.91 8.83
N MET A 32 -7.63 4.71 7.87
CA MET A 32 -7.11 3.37 7.57
C MET A 32 -6.36 2.75 8.75
N LEU A 33 -5.61 3.52 9.53
CA LEU A 33 -4.82 2.98 10.65
C LEU A 33 -5.71 2.54 11.81
N SER A 34 -6.74 3.32 12.15
CA SER A 34 -7.75 2.96 13.14
C SER A 34 -8.57 1.75 12.69
N LEU A 35 -8.86 1.63 11.38
CA LEU A 35 -9.48 0.42 10.84
C LEU A 35 -8.58 -0.81 10.97
N ILE A 36 -7.28 -0.67 10.68
CA ILE A 36 -6.30 -1.73 10.85
C ILE A 36 -6.22 -2.17 12.32
N ASP A 37 -6.15 -1.21 13.25
CA ASP A 37 -6.08 -1.48 14.69
C ASP A 37 -7.35 -2.16 15.22
N ALA A 38 -8.51 -1.80 14.69
CA ALA A 38 -9.79 -2.40 15.05
C ALA A 38 -9.94 -3.86 14.55
N GLY A 39 -9.06 -4.31 13.63
CA GLY A 39 -9.02 -5.68 13.12
C GLY A 39 -10.36 -6.15 12.55
N ASP A 40 -10.80 -7.34 12.96
CA ASP A 40 -12.04 -7.95 12.48
C ASP A 40 -13.28 -7.09 12.76
N GLY A 41 -13.30 -6.34 13.87
CA GLY A 41 -14.38 -5.41 14.20
C GLY A 41 -14.47 -4.25 13.21
N GLY A 42 -13.33 -3.64 12.86
CA GLY A 42 -13.26 -2.58 11.85
C GLY A 42 -13.66 -3.08 10.46
N LEU A 43 -13.20 -4.28 10.09
CA LEU A 43 -13.58 -4.92 8.82
C LEU A 43 -15.08 -5.28 8.77
N ALA A 44 -15.68 -5.67 9.90
CA ALA A 44 -17.12 -5.90 9.98
C ALA A 44 -17.92 -4.60 9.80
N ALA A 45 -17.47 -3.50 10.41
CA ALA A 45 -18.07 -2.18 10.20
C ALA A 45 -18.02 -1.75 8.73
N ALA A 46 -16.86 -1.90 8.08
CA ALA A 46 -16.70 -1.61 6.65
C ALA A 46 -17.65 -2.45 5.78
N ARG A 47 -17.80 -3.75 6.07
CA ARG A 47 -18.76 -4.62 5.36
C ARG A 47 -20.20 -4.19 5.57
N SER A 48 -20.57 -3.77 6.79
CA SER A 48 -21.92 -3.28 7.08
C SER A 48 -22.22 -1.95 6.37
N ALA A 49 -21.21 -1.13 6.08
CA ALA A 49 -21.41 0.12 5.35
C ALA A 49 -21.90 -0.13 3.91
N LEU A 50 -21.43 -1.21 3.27
CA LEU A 50 -21.81 -1.57 1.89
C LEU A 50 -23.33 -1.77 1.70
N SER A 51 -24.00 -2.28 2.73
CA SER A 51 -25.46 -2.53 2.72
C SER A 51 -26.30 -1.38 3.28
N SER A 52 -25.68 -0.31 3.77
CA SER A 52 -26.39 0.82 4.37
C SER A 52 -26.90 1.79 3.30
N SER A 53 -28.21 2.05 3.30
CA SER A 53 -28.81 3.09 2.45
C SER A 53 -28.60 4.52 2.98
N ARG A 54 -28.10 4.67 4.21
CA ARG A 54 -27.85 5.97 4.84
C ARG A 54 -26.41 6.46 4.71
N ALA A 55 -25.50 5.60 4.25
CA ALA A 55 -24.10 5.96 4.14
C ALA A 55 -23.90 6.95 3.00
N LYS A 56 -23.02 7.94 3.21
CA LYS A 56 -22.63 8.87 2.15
C LYS A 56 -21.83 8.07 1.12
N ALA A 57 -22.25 8.16 -0.14
CA ALA A 57 -21.54 7.50 -1.22
C ALA A 57 -21.23 8.48 -2.35
N ARG A 58 -20.12 8.26 -3.02
CA ARG A 58 -19.59 9.10 -4.09
C ARG A 58 -19.05 8.19 -5.20
N ARG A 59 -19.13 8.62 -6.47
CA ARG A 59 -18.50 7.85 -7.54
C ARG A 59 -16.99 7.85 -7.34
N LEU A 60 -16.37 6.69 -7.50
CA LEU A 60 -14.93 6.50 -7.36
C LEU A 60 -14.15 7.40 -8.32
N ALA A 61 -14.65 7.56 -9.55
CA ALA A 61 -14.02 8.39 -10.58
C ALA A 61 -13.98 9.89 -10.25
N ASP A 62 -14.83 10.36 -9.34
CA ASP A 62 -14.89 11.77 -8.94
C ASP A 62 -14.01 12.08 -7.71
N LEU A 63 -13.32 11.07 -7.17
CA LEU A 63 -12.53 11.19 -5.95
C LEU A 63 -11.06 11.38 -6.27
N GLU A 64 -10.44 12.31 -5.56
CA GLU A 64 -9.00 12.36 -5.42
C GLU A 64 -8.57 11.26 -4.42
N LEU A 65 -8.00 10.17 -4.94
CA LEU A 65 -7.47 9.10 -4.11
C LEU A 65 -6.16 9.51 -3.45
N LEU A 66 -6.04 9.17 -2.17
CA LEU A 66 -4.81 9.29 -1.40
C LEU A 66 -4.11 7.94 -1.32
N SER A 67 -2.86 7.95 -0.87
CA SER A 67 -2.17 6.77 -0.39
C SER A 67 -3.10 6.03 0.55
N PRO A 68 -3.25 4.69 0.41
CA PRO A 68 -4.12 3.91 1.29
C PRO A 68 -3.83 4.16 2.77
N ILE A 69 -2.57 4.43 3.11
CA ILE A 69 -2.14 4.86 4.45
C ILE A 69 -1.34 6.17 4.26
N PRO A 70 -1.98 7.35 4.43
CA PRO A 70 -1.30 8.64 4.21
C PRO A 70 -0.12 8.89 5.16
N GLU A 71 -0.25 8.45 6.42
CA GLU A 71 0.78 8.62 7.45
C GLU A 71 1.17 7.26 8.05
N PRO A 72 1.98 6.43 7.37
CA PRO A 72 2.40 5.15 7.91
C PRO A 72 3.23 5.32 9.19
N ARG A 73 3.08 4.36 10.12
CA ARG A 73 3.77 4.38 11.43
C ARG A 73 5.28 4.15 11.36
N GLY A 74 5.79 3.73 10.20
CA GLY A 74 7.19 3.39 10.02
C GLY A 74 7.53 3.26 8.55
N ASN A 75 8.83 3.18 8.28
CA ASN A 75 9.36 3.03 6.93
C ASN A 75 8.82 1.79 6.23
N VAL A 76 8.78 1.86 4.91
CA VAL A 76 8.45 0.71 4.07
C VAL A 76 9.66 -0.21 4.01
N ILE A 77 9.48 -1.47 4.39
CA ILE A 77 10.50 -2.50 4.24
C ILE A 77 10.38 -3.07 2.83
N ALA A 78 11.40 -2.84 2.01
CA ALA A 78 11.46 -3.28 0.61
C ALA A 78 12.34 -4.54 0.48
N ILE A 79 11.98 -5.40 -0.48
CA ILE A 79 12.61 -6.70 -0.67
C ILE A 79 13.14 -6.81 -2.10
N GLY A 80 14.44 -6.57 -2.28
CA GLY A 80 15.10 -6.65 -3.56
C GLY A 80 15.24 -8.10 -4.05
N ARG A 81 15.11 -8.30 -5.37
CA ARG A 81 15.34 -9.57 -6.07
C ARG A 81 14.44 -10.73 -5.59
N ASN A 82 13.20 -10.42 -5.20
CA ASN A 82 12.28 -11.41 -4.63
C ASN A 82 11.48 -12.24 -5.65
N TYR A 83 11.71 -12.04 -6.95
CA TYR A 83 11.20 -12.91 -8.00
C TYR A 83 12.31 -13.84 -8.47
N GLN A 84 12.19 -15.13 -8.14
CA GLN A 84 13.24 -16.11 -8.42
C GLN A 84 13.70 -16.10 -9.89
N LYS A 85 12.77 -16.00 -10.85
CA LYS A 85 13.11 -15.90 -12.27
C LYS A 85 13.99 -14.68 -12.60
N HIS A 86 13.69 -13.54 -12.00
CA HIS A 86 14.49 -12.31 -12.16
C HIS A 86 15.87 -12.47 -11.50
N ALA A 87 15.91 -13.05 -10.28
CA ALA A 87 17.17 -13.32 -9.58
C ALA A 87 18.09 -14.28 -10.37
N GLU A 88 17.54 -15.34 -10.96
CA GLU A 88 18.27 -16.29 -11.79
C GLU A 88 18.71 -15.69 -13.14
N GLU A 89 17.93 -14.80 -13.74
CA GLU A 89 18.32 -14.10 -14.97
C GLU A 89 19.51 -13.16 -14.74
N SER A 90 19.45 -12.33 -13.69
CA SER A 90 20.55 -11.42 -13.34
C SER A 90 21.82 -12.18 -12.94
N ALA A 91 21.67 -13.25 -12.14
CA ALA A 91 22.75 -14.16 -11.79
C ALA A 91 23.44 -14.76 -13.02
N ARG A 92 22.66 -15.23 -14.01
CA ARG A 92 23.19 -15.75 -15.27
C ARG A 92 23.90 -14.70 -16.11
N LYS A 93 23.38 -13.47 -16.18
CA LYS A 93 23.99 -12.38 -16.96
C LYS A 93 25.29 -11.87 -16.34
N GLU A 94 25.36 -11.79 -15.02
CA GLU A 94 26.48 -11.19 -14.29
C GLU A 94 27.48 -12.21 -13.72
N GLY A 95 27.19 -13.51 -13.84
CA GLY A 95 28.14 -14.59 -13.48
C GLY A 95 28.26 -14.84 -11.98
N TYR A 96 27.19 -14.61 -11.20
CA TYR A 96 27.16 -14.83 -9.75
C TYR A 96 26.04 -15.79 -9.33
N GLU A 97 26.12 -16.35 -8.12
CA GLU A 97 25.08 -17.26 -7.56
C GLU A 97 23.87 -16.49 -7.00
N PRO A 98 22.61 -16.94 -7.21
CA PRO A 98 21.43 -16.30 -6.66
C PRO A 98 21.54 -16.08 -5.15
N GLN A 99 21.56 -14.80 -4.74
CA GLN A 99 21.67 -14.41 -3.33
C GLN A 99 20.28 -14.38 -2.66
N PRO A 100 20.22 -14.54 -1.32
CA PRO A 100 19.00 -14.27 -0.58
C PRO A 100 18.46 -12.85 -0.88
N PRO A 101 17.13 -12.64 -0.80
CA PRO A 101 16.56 -11.33 -1.06
C PRO A 101 17.20 -10.24 -0.19
N THR A 102 17.48 -9.09 -0.78
CA THR A 102 18.03 -7.95 -0.07
C THR A 102 16.90 -7.26 0.70
N VAL A 103 17.13 -6.93 1.96
CA VAL A 103 16.16 -6.17 2.78
C VAL A 103 16.71 -4.76 3.00
N PHE A 104 15.92 -3.76 2.63
CA PHE A 104 16.25 -2.36 2.83
C PHE A 104 15.00 -1.57 3.21
N THR A 105 15.14 -0.29 3.52
CA THR A 105 14.01 0.56 3.92
C THR A 105 13.88 1.78 3.03
N LYS A 106 12.66 2.10 2.60
CA LYS A 106 12.31 3.39 2.02
C LYS A 106 11.68 4.28 3.09
N ALA A 107 12.16 5.52 3.18
CA ALA A 107 11.65 6.49 4.13
C ALA A 107 10.19 6.81 3.84
N ILE A 108 9.36 7.01 4.88
CA ILE A 108 7.96 7.42 4.71
C ILE A 108 7.82 8.74 3.94
N THR A 109 8.83 9.59 3.97
CA THR A 109 8.89 10.87 3.23
C THR A 109 9.05 10.68 1.72
N SER A 110 9.32 9.47 1.24
CA SER A 110 9.37 9.14 -0.20
C SER A 110 8.03 8.68 -0.77
N LEU A 111 7.00 8.54 0.07
CA LEU A 111 5.67 8.13 -0.37
C LEU A 111 4.92 9.30 -1.01
N THR A 112 4.17 8.99 -2.05
CA THR A 112 3.31 9.93 -2.77
C THR A 112 1.89 9.38 -2.91
N GLU A 113 0.96 10.23 -3.32
CA GLU A 113 -0.39 9.78 -3.70
C GLU A 113 -0.32 8.90 -4.95
N PRO A 114 -1.27 7.97 -5.15
CA PRO A 114 -1.22 6.97 -6.23
C PRO A 114 -1.20 7.56 -7.65
N PHE A 115 -1.64 8.82 -7.81
CA PHE A 115 -1.69 9.53 -9.08
C PHE A 115 -0.94 10.87 -9.04
N ALA A 116 -0.14 11.12 -8.00
CA ALA A 116 0.67 12.33 -7.92
C ALA A 116 1.89 12.24 -8.83
N ASP A 117 2.31 13.39 -9.36
CA ASP A 117 3.60 13.52 -10.04
C ASP A 117 4.75 13.30 -9.05
N ILE A 118 5.83 12.67 -9.53
CA ILE A 118 7.07 12.50 -8.79
C ILE A 118 8.04 13.58 -9.26
N ALA A 119 8.45 14.45 -8.34
CA ALA A 119 9.43 15.48 -8.64
C ALA A 119 10.81 14.83 -8.86
N ILE A 120 11.31 14.94 -10.08
CA ILE A 120 12.64 14.48 -10.49
C ILE A 120 13.45 15.70 -10.87
N ASP A 121 14.61 15.87 -10.22
CA ASP A 121 15.60 16.87 -10.60
C ASP A 121 16.68 16.21 -11.49
N PRO A 122 16.75 16.54 -12.80
CA PRO A 122 17.76 16.00 -13.70
C PRO A 122 19.20 16.35 -13.32
N ALA A 123 19.41 17.35 -12.47
CA ALA A 123 20.73 17.67 -11.92
C ALA A 123 21.15 16.67 -10.81
N ILE A 124 20.19 15.94 -10.23
CA ILE A 124 20.43 14.93 -9.19
C ILE A 124 20.58 13.54 -9.82
N SER A 125 19.69 13.13 -10.71
CA SER A 125 19.77 11.84 -11.41
C SER A 125 19.02 11.87 -12.74
N ASP A 126 19.61 11.27 -13.78
CA ASP A 126 19.01 11.03 -15.08
C ASP A 126 18.65 9.56 -15.32
N LYS A 127 18.87 8.68 -14.32
CA LYS A 127 18.61 7.23 -14.40
C LYS A 127 17.50 6.80 -13.45
N ILE A 128 16.38 7.52 -13.50
CA ILE A 128 15.18 7.17 -12.75
C ILE A 128 14.46 6.01 -13.43
N ASP A 129 14.17 4.98 -12.65
CA ASP A 129 13.51 3.76 -13.10
C ASP A 129 12.34 3.39 -12.18
N TRP A 130 11.40 2.61 -12.71
CA TRP A 130 10.19 2.17 -12.02
C TRP A 130 10.30 0.68 -11.66
N GLU A 131 9.67 0.30 -10.56
CA GLU A 131 9.59 -1.10 -10.13
C GLU A 131 8.17 -1.37 -9.60
N ALA A 132 7.36 -2.08 -10.40
CA ALA A 132 6.00 -2.42 -10.00
C ALA A 132 6.02 -3.55 -8.95
N GLU A 133 5.63 -3.23 -7.72
CA GLU A 133 5.69 -4.13 -6.58
C GLU A 133 4.32 -4.38 -5.93
N LEU A 134 4.20 -5.55 -5.29
CA LEU A 134 3.12 -5.87 -4.39
C LEU A 134 3.51 -5.44 -2.97
N ALA A 135 2.84 -4.42 -2.44
CA ALA A 135 2.99 -4.05 -1.04
C ALA A 135 2.07 -4.89 -0.15
N VAL A 136 2.63 -5.38 0.95
CA VAL A 136 1.92 -6.13 1.98
C VAL A 136 1.68 -5.23 3.19
N VAL A 137 0.41 -5.01 3.53
CA VAL A 137 0.04 -4.19 4.69
C VAL A 137 -0.09 -5.10 5.91
N ILE A 138 0.68 -4.82 6.96
CA ILE A 138 0.66 -5.59 8.21
C ILE A 138 -0.42 -5.04 9.13
N GLY A 139 -1.33 -5.91 9.58
CA GLY A 139 -2.44 -5.55 10.47
C GLY A 139 -2.23 -5.90 11.93
N ARG A 140 -1.48 -6.97 12.20
CA ARG A 140 -1.27 -7.47 13.55
C ARG A 140 0.20 -7.39 13.92
N ARG A 141 0.50 -6.76 15.06
CA ARG A 141 1.84 -6.75 15.64
C ARG A 141 2.29 -8.16 16.01
N GLY A 142 3.59 -8.43 15.90
CA GLY A 142 4.18 -9.69 16.32
C GLY A 142 5.70 -9.64 16.23
N ALA A 143 6.36 -10.58 16.89
CA ALA A 143 7.80 -10.79 16.86
C ALA A 143 8.07 -12.29 16.80
N ASN A 144 9.12 -12.72 16.08
CA ASN A 144 9.46 -14.13 15.90
C ASN A 144 8.28 -14.98 15.39
N ILE A 145 7.51 -14.42 14.45
CA ILE A 145 6.31 -15.04 13.90
C ILE A 145 6.72 -16.28 13.10
N LYS A 146 6.12 -17.43 13.40
CA LYS A 146 6.34 -18.65 12.61
C LYS A 146 5.80 -18.44 11.20
N ARG A 147 6.47 -19.03 10.20
CA ARG A 147 6.04 -18.96 8.80
C ARG A 147 4.58 -19.39 8.60
N THR A 148 4.12 -20.39 9.34
CA THR A 148 2.73 -20.90 9.29
C THR A 148 1.70 -19.86 9.73
N ASP A 149 2.10 -18.91 10.57
CA ASP A 149 1.21 -17.95 11.21
C ASP A 149 1.29 -16.58 10.52
N ALA A 150 2.30 -16.37 9.66
CA ALA A 150 2.58 -15.09 9.01
C ALA A 150 1.38 -14.48 8.28
N ARG A 151 0.58 -15.30 7.59
CA ARG A 151 -0.60 -14.81 6.86
C ARG A 151 -1.65 -14.18 7.78
N ALA A 152 -1.76 -14.63 9.03
CA ALA A 152 -2.69 -14.06 10.00
C ALA A 152 -2.29 -12.65 10.48
N HIS A 153 -1.09 -12.19 10.13
CA HIS A 153 -0.62 -10.83 10.41
C HIS A 153 -0.84 -9.85 9.25
N VAL A 154 -1.19 -10.35 8.06
CA VAL A 154 -1.43 -9.52 6.88
C VAL A 154 -2.84 -8.97 6.92
N PHE A 155 -2.96 -7.64 6.90
CA PHE A 155 -4.23 -6.94 6.78
C PHE A 155 -4.75 -6.97 5.34
N GLY A 156 -3.87 -6.71 4.39
CA GLY A 156 -4.22 -6.60 2.99
C GLY A 156 -3.01 -6.33 2.11
N TYR A 157 -3.30 -5.98 0.87
CA TYR A 157 -2.29 -5.74 -0.15
C TYR A 157 -2.62 -4.47 -0.93
N THR A 158 -1.61 -3.81 -1.45
CA THR A 158 -1.74 -2.70 -2.39
C THR A 158 -0.64 -2.76 -3.44
N VAL A 159 -0.76 -1.95 -4.49
CA VAL A 159 0.32 -1.73 -5.46
C VAL A 159 1.25 -0.65 -4.92
N LEU A 160 2.55 -0.80 -5.16
CA LEU A 160 3.57 0.21 -4.88
C LEU A 160 4.53 0.29 -6.07
N ASN A 161 4.98 1.49 -6.42
CA ASN A 161 6.05 1.71 -7.39
C ASN A 161 7.33 2.06 -6.62
N ASP A 162 8.31 1.14 -6.60
CA ASP A 162 9.61 1.37 -5.96
C ASP A 162 10.53 2.18 -6.90
N VAL A 163 10.21 3.46 -7.02
CA VAL A 163 10.98 4.39 -7.86
C VAL A 163 12.41 4.50 -7.35
N THR A 164 13.34 4.31 -8.27
CA THR A 164 14.76 4.13 -7.98
C THR A 164 15.61 4.99 -8.92
N ALA A 165 16.52 5.80 -8.36
CA ALA A 165 17.65 6.37 -9.09
C ALA A 165 18.77 5.31 -9.15
N ARG A 166 19.21 4.94 -10.36
CA ARG A 166 20.09 3.78 -10.61
C ARG A 166 21.60 4.10 -10.63
N ASP A 167 21.96 5.37 -10.61
CA ASP A 167 23.34 5.87 -10.69
C ASP A 167 24.16 5.73 -9.40
#